data_AF-A3YXI7-F1
#
_entry.id   AF-A3YXI7-F1
#
_cell.length_a   1.000
_cell.length_b   1.000
_cell.length_c   1.000
_cell.angle_alpha   90.00
_cell.angle_beta   90.00
_cell.angle_gamma   90.00
#
_symmetry.space_group_name_H-M   'P 1'
#
loop_
_entity.id
_entity.type
_entity.pdbx_description
1 polymer ?
#
loop_
_entity_poly.entity_id
_entity_poly.type
_entity_poly.pdbx_seq_one_letter_code
_entity_poly.pdbx_strand_id
1 'polypeptide(L)'
;MTDIAPGYDHITSAIGAALAGWHGTAMLCYVTPKEHLGLPNAEDVREGLIAYKIAAHAADIARHRPGARDRDDELSRARYAFDWNKQFELSLDPERAREYHDETLPADIYKQAEFCSMCGPKHCPMQTKITDEDLAGLEEVLAAQQDPQGERPAIQKNPAEPAAV
;
A
#
# COMPACT_ATOMS: atom_id res chain seq x y z
N MET A 1 -2.78 -17.05 -18.17
CA MET A 1 -3.25 -17.99 -17.12
C MET A 1 -4.68 -18.46 -17.36
N THR A 2 -5.54 -17.64 -17.99
CA THR A 2 -6.94 -17.96 -18.29
C THR A 2 -7.37 -17.18 -19.54
N ASP A 3 -8.36 -17.70 -20.26
CA ASP A 3 -8.83 -17.13 -21.55
C ASP A 3 -10.19 -16.42 -21.43
N ILE A 4 -10.76 -16.34 -20.22
CA ILE A 4 -12.13 -15.85 -19.99
C ILE A 4 -12.22 -14.33 -19.76
N ALA A 5 -11.12 -13.59 -19.90
CA ALA A 5 -11.07 -12.16 -19.57
C ALA A 5 -10.47 -11.29 -20.70
N PRO A 6 -10.95 -11.38 -21.95
CA PRO A 6 -10.54 -10.46 -23.00
C PRO A 6 -10.82 -9.01 -22.57
N GLY A 7 -9.89 -8.10 -22.85
CA GLY A 7 -9.90 -6.74 -22.29
C GLY A 7 -9.04 -6.59 -21.02
N TYR A 8 -8.69 -7.71 -20.39
CA TYR A 8 -7.88 -7.76 -19.16
C TYR A 8 -6.67 -8.69 -19.30
N ASP A 9 -6.26 -8.98 -20.53
CA ASP A 9 -5.19 -9.96 -20.79
C ASP A 9 -3.82 -9.52 -20.26
N HIS A 10 -3.57 -8.23 -20.15
CA HIS A 10 -2.43 -7.70 -19.40
C HIS A 10 -2.38 -8.19 -17.94
N ILE A 11 -3.53 -8.37 -17.27
CA ILE A 11 -3.63 -8.91 -15.90
C ILE A 11 -3.46 -10.44 -15.92
N THR A 12 -4.22 -11.13 -16.78
CA THR A 12 -4.20 -12.61 -16.85
C THR A 12 -2.80 -13.14 -17.20
N SER A 13 -2.07 -12.41 -18.05
CA SER A 13 -0.73 -12.74 -18.48
C SER A 13 0.34 -12.28 -17.48
N ALA A 14 0.19 -11.13 -16.82
CA ALA A 14 1.14 -10.67 -15.79
C ALA A 14 1.32 -11.67 -14.64
N ILE A 15 0.25 -12.38 -14.25
CA ILE A 15 0.32 -13.48 -13.25
C ILE A 15 1.28 -14.58 -13.73
N GLY A 16 1.10 -15.03 -14.98
CA GLY A 16 1.97 -16.05 -15.58
C GLY A 16 3.39 -15.53 -15.81
N ALA A 17 3.53 -14.26 -16.19
CA ALA A 17 4.81 -13.60 -16.45
C ALA A 17 5.65 -13.50 -15.16
N ALA A 18 5.03 -13.16 -14.02
CA ALA A 18 5.71 -13.12 -12.73
C ALA A 18 6.22 -14.52 -12.31
N LEU A 19 5.39 -15.56 -12.47
CA LEU A 19 5.79 -16.94 -12.20
C LEU A 19 6.92 -17.40 -13.13
N ALA A 20 6.79 -17.15 -14.43
CA ALA A 20 7.82 -17.49 -15.41
C ALA A 20 9.14 -16.76 -15.12
N GLY A 21 9.07 -15.46 -14.81
CA GLY A 21 10.22 -14.66 -14.41
C GLY A 21 10.90 -15.20 -13.15
N TRP A 22 10.11 -15.59 -12.14
CA TRP A 22 10.60 -16.23 -10.91
C TRP A 22 11.35 -17.53 -11.22
N HIS A 23 10.80 -18.36 -12.13
CA HIS A 23 11.40 -19.61 -12.59
C HIS A 23 12.53 -19.45 -13.63
N GLY A 24 12.96 -18.22 -13.91
CA GLY A 24 14.20 -17.97 -14.66
C GLY A 24 14.03 -17.45 -16.07
N THR A 25 12.81 -17.14 -16.53
CA THR A 25 12.61 -16.43 -17.80
C THR A 25 13.36 -15.10 -17.78
N ALA A 26 14.20 -14.89 -18.80
CA ALA A 26 15.10 -13.75 -18.87
C ALA A 26 14.44 -12.48 -19.44
N MET A 27 13.39 -12.63 -20.24
CA MET A 27 12.68 -11.53 -20.89
C MET A 27 11.18 -11.85 -20.96
N LEU A 28 10.35 -10.87 -20.59
CA LEU A 28 8.89 -10.96 -20.62
C LEU A 28 8.38 -10.02 -21.71
N CYS A 29 7.74 -10.56 -22.74
CA CYS A 29 7.03 -9.75 -23.73
C CYS A 29 5.70 -9.32 -23.12
N TYR A 30 5.45 -8.02 -23.07
CA TYR A 30 4.21 -7.49 -22.53
C TYR A 30 2.98 -7.89 -23.35
N VAL A 31 1.82 -7.79 -22.70
CA VAL A 31 0.50 -7.99 -23.28
C VAL A 31 -0.32 -6.77 -22.89
N THR A 32 -1.05 -6.20 -23.84
CA THR A 32 -1.86 -4.99 -23.61
C THR A 32 -3.29 -5.38 -23.19
N PRO A 33 -4.09 -4.45 -22.65
CA PRO A 33 -5.52 -4.70 -22.43
C PRO A 33 -6.28 -5.14 -23.69
N LYS A 34 -5.86 -4.65 -24.87
CA LYS A 34 -6.49 -4.94 -26.16
C LYS A 34 -5.99 -6.20 -26.87
N GLU A 35 -5.17 -7.02 -26.22
CA GLU A 35 -4.79 -8.32 -26.79
C GLU A 35 -6.06 -9.08 -27.22
N HIS A 36 -5.99 -9.74 -28.38
CA HIS A 36 -7.12 -10.43 -29.02
C HIS A 36 -8.31 -9.54 -29.46
N LEU A 37 -8.28 -8.22 -29.24
CA LEU A 37 -9.39 -7.30 -29.53
C LEU A 37 -9.08 -6.24 -30.58
N GLY A 38 -7.83 -5.76 -30.65
CA GLY A 38 -7.44 -4.77 -31.65
C GLY A 38 -6.08 -4.14 -31.41
N LEU A 39 -5.75 -3.13 -32.21
CA LEU A 39 -4.50 -2.40 -32.04
C LEU A 39 -4.53 -1.52 -30.78
N PRO A 40 -3.46 -1.54 -29.96
CA PRO A 40 -3.37 -0.73 -28.76
C PRO A 40 -3.19 0.75 -29.09
N ASN A 41 -3.79 1.61 -28.27
CA ASN A 41 -3.48 3.04 -28.22
C ASN A 41 -2.38 3.32 -27.17
N ALA A 42 -2.03 4.60 -26.96
CA ALA A 42 -0.98 4.98 -26.02
C ALA A 42 -1.25 4.54 -24.57
N GLU A 43 -2.52 4.55 -24.15
CA GLU A 43 -2.91 4.15 -22.80
C GLU A 43 -2.85 2.64 -22.62
N ASP A 44 -3.29 1.87 -23.63
CA ASP A 44 -3.16 0.41 -23.62
C ASP A 44 -1.69 -0.03 -23.52
N VAL A 45 -0.79 0.73 -24.17
CA VAL A 45 0.66 0.52 -24.09
C VAL A 45 1.17 0.83 -22.68
N ARG A 46 0.76 1.96 -22.08
CA ARG A 46 1.13 2.33 -20.70
C ARG A 46 0.74 1.24 -19.71
N GLU A 47 -0.52 0.78 -19.74
CA GLU A 47 -1.03 -0.26 -18.85
C GLU A 47 -0.28 -1.59 -19.02
N GLY A 48 -0.03 -2.02 -20.26
CA GLY A 48 0.76 -3.23 -20.53
C GLY A 48 2.19 -3.11 -19.98
N LEU A 49 2.84 -1.96 -20.17
CA LEU A 49 4.21 -1.74 -19.69
C LEU A 49 4.28 -1.74 -18.16
N ILE A 50 3.34 -1.08 -17.48
CA ILE A 50 3.31 -1.04 -16.01
C ILE A 50 3.02 -2.44 -15.45
N ALA A 51 2.04 -3.18 -16.00
CA ALA A 51 1.73 -4.54 -15.57
C ALA A 51 2.96 -5.46 -15.66
N TYR A 52 3.73 -5.36 -16.74
CA TYR A 52 4.92 -6.20 -16.93
C TYR A 52 6.14 -5.73 -16.15
N LYS A 53 6.28 -4.42 -15.86
CA LYS A 53 7.27 -3.93 -14.89
C LYS A 53 6.99 -4.46 -13.49
N ILE A 54 5.72 -4.50 -13.08
CA ILE A 54 5.31 -5.10 -11.80
C ILE A 54 5.66 -6.59 -11.79
N ALA A 55 5.29 -7.34 -12.84
CA ALA A 55 5.58 -8.77 -12.92
C ALA A 55 7.08 -9.07 -12.88
N ALA A 56 7.89 -8.30 -13.62
CA ALA A 56 9.35 -8.44 -13.63
C ALA A 56 9.96 -8.12 -12.27
N HIS A 57 9.53 -7.03 -11.63
CA HIS A 57 10.00 -6.64 -10.29
C HIS A 57 9.64 -7.68 -9.22
N ALA A 58 8.40 -8.19 -9.25
CA ALA A 58 7.95 -9.24 -8.35
C ALA A 58 8.79 -10.53 -8.52
N ALA A 59 9.12 -10.89 -9.77
CA ALA A 59 10.02 -12.00 -10.07
C ALA A 59 11.44 -11.76 -9.53
N ASP A 60 11.97 -10.54 -9.64
CA ASP A 60 13.30 -10.19 -9.13
C ASP A 60 13.37 -10.28 -7.59
N ILE A 61 12.32 -9.84 -6.90
CA ILE A 61 12.17 -10.02 -5.44
C ILE A 61 12.12 -11.51 -5.09
N ALA A 62 11.28 -12.30 -5.77
CA ALA A 62 11.11 -13.73 -5.49
C ALA A 62 12.39 -14.55 -5.77
N ARG A 63 13.28 -14.04 -6.62
CA ARG A 63 14.61 -14.61 -6.89
C ARG A 63 15.69 -14.09 -5.95
N HIS A 64 15.34 -13.25 -4.98
CA HIS A 64 16.28 -12.62 -4.06
C HIS A 64 17.42 -11.90 -4.77
N ARG A 65 17.13 -11.20 -5.88
CA ARG A 65 18.16 -10.41 -6.56
C ARG A 65 18.67 -9.30 -5.63
N PRO A 66 20.00 -9.06 -5.57
CA PRO A 66 20.56 -7.99 -4.75
C PRO A 66 19.91 -6.64 -5.06
N GLY A 67 19.47 -5.92 -4.04
CA GLY A 67 18.85 -4.61 -4.14
C GLY A 67 17.42 -4.57 -4.68
N ALA A 68 16.82 -5.72 -5.04
CA ALA A 68 15.48 -5.75 -5.61
C ALA A 68 14.39 -5.26 -4.65
N ARG A 69 14.59 -5.37 -3.34
CA ARG A 69 13.63 -4.91 -2.32
C ARG A 69 13.88 -3.48 -1.83
N ASP A 70 15.01 -2.87 -2.17
CA ASP A 70 15.41 -1.58 -1.59
C ASP A 70 14.38 -0.49 -1.90
N ARG A 71 13.87 -0.49 -3.14
CA ARG A 71 12.81 0.42 -3.59
C ARG A 71 11.49 0.19 -2.85
N ASP A 72 11.08 -1.06 -2.64
CA ASP A 72 9.86 -1.43 -1.91
C ASP A 72 9.94 -0.98 -0.46
N ASP A 73 11.08 -1.18 0.18
CA ASP A 73 11.31 -0.80 1.56
C ASP A 73 11.36 0.73 1.70
N GLU A 74 12.01 1.45 0.79
CA GLU A 74 12.03 2.92 0.77
C GLU A 74 10.62 3.49 0.56
N LEU A 75 9.86 2.95 -0.40
CA LEU A 75 8.48 3.36 -0.66
C LEU A 75 7.58 3.07 0.54
N SER A 76 7.76 1.93 1.18
CA SER A 76 6.98 1.56 2.38
C SER A 76 7.29 2.46 3.56
N ARG A 77 8.55 2.88 3.75
CA ARG A 77 8.93 3.89 4.75
C ARG A 77 8.30 5.24 4.44
N ALA A 78 8.33 5.69 3.18
CA ALA A 78 7.67 6.93 2.76
C ALA A 78 6.15 6.88 3.04
N ARG A 79 5.51 5.75 2.73
CA ARG A 79 4.08 5.51 3.01
C ARG A 79 3.77 5.61 4.50
N TYR A 80 4.56 4.95 5.34
CA TYR A 80 4.36 4.98 6.80
C TYR A 80 4.63 6.36 7.42
N ALA A 81 5.58 7.11 6.85
CA ALA A 81 5.88 8.48 7.26
C ALA A 81 4.93 9.54 6.67
N PHE A 82 3.95 9.13 5.85
CA PHE A 82 3.06 10.03 5.11
C PHE A 82 3.79 11.03 4.20
N ASP A 83 4.97 10.66 3.70
CA ASP A 83 5.67 11.42 2.67
C ASP A 83 5.08 11.08 1.30
N TRP A 84 3.96 11.73 0.98
CA TRP A 84 3.21 11.52 -0.25
C TRP A 84 4.06 11.75 -1.49
N ASN A 85 4.85 12.82 -1.52
CA ASN A 85 5.65 13.17 -2.68
C ASN A 85 6.74 12.13 -2.93
N LYS A 86 7.42 11.67 -1.87
CA LYS A 86 8.41 10.60 -1.99
C LYS A 86 7.76 9.27 -2.38
N GLN A 87 6.57 8.96 -1.85
CA GLN A 87 5.82 7.78 -2.26
C GLN A 87 5.49 7.82 -3.76
N PHE A 88 5.06 8.97 -4.31
CA PHE A 88 4.79 9.11 -5.74
C PHE A 88 6.05 8.95 -6.57
N GLU A 89 7.14 9.63 -6.20
CA GLU A 89 8.45 9.56 -6.87
C GLU A 89 8.96 8.11 -6.97
N LEU A 90 8.80 7.34 -5.89
CA LEU A 90 9.25 5.96 -5.83
C LEU A 90 8.31 4.98 -6.54
N SER A 91 7.09 5.37 -6.92
CA SER A 91 6.15 4.46 -7.60
C SER A 91 6.55 4.18 -9.05
N LEU A 92 6.05 3.09 -9.64
CA LEU A 92 6.35 2.74 -11.04
C LEU A 92 5.73 3.72 -12.05
N ASP A 93 4.68 4.43 -11.63
CA ASP A 93 3.99 5.45 -12.41
C ASP A 93 3.62 6.65 -11.50
N PRO A 94 4.56 7.59 -11.29
CA PRO A 94 4.36 8.73 -10.39
C PRO A 94 3.19 9.63 -10.76
N GLU A 95 2.91 9.79 -12.05
CA GLU A 95 1.81 10.61 -12.54
C GLU A 95 0.47 9.99 -12.16
N ARG A 96 0.28 8.69 -12.44
CA ARG A 96 -0.96 7.99 -12.09
C ARG A 96 -1.18 7.93 -10.57
N ALA A 97 -0.11 7.72 -9.81
CA ALA A 97 -0.19 7.69 -8.34
C ALA A 97 -0.65 9.04 -7.77
N ARG A 98 -0.18 10.15 -8.36
CA ARG A 98 -0.61 11.50 -7.97
C ARG A 98 -2.04 11.80 -8.42
N GLU A 99 -2.38 11.46 -9.66
CA GLU A 99 -3.73 11.60 -10.22
C GLU A 99 -4.78 10.97 -9.29
N TYR A 100 -4.61 9.71 -8.93
CA TYR A 100 -5.58 8.98 -8.09
C TYR A 100 -5.69 9.51 -6.66
N HIS A 101 -4.59 10.01 -6.09
CA HIS A 101 -4.67 10.69 -4.80
C HIS A 101 -5.47 12.01 -4.93
N ASP A 102 -5.18 12.78 -5.98
CA ASP A 102 -5.68 14.14 -6.16
C ASP A 102 -7.14 14.19 -6.63
N GLU A 103 -7.66 13.10 -7.21
CA GLU A 103 -9.09 12.94 -7.52
C GLU A 103 -9.99 13.21 -6.32
N THR A 104 -9.53 12.88 -5.10
CA THR A 104 -10.31 13.05 -3.87
C THR A 104 -9.73 14.08 -2.91
N LEU A 105 -8.42 14.31 -2.95
CA LEU A 105 -7.70 15.24 -2.07
C LEU A 105 -6.76 16.15 -2.89
N PRO A 106 -7.31 17.06 -3.72
CA PRO A 106 -6.54 17.80 -4.73
C PRO A 106 -5.63 18.88 -4.14
N ALA A 107 -5.98 19.44 -2.97
CA ALA A 107 -5.21 20.53 -2.39
C ALA A 107 -3.83 20.07 -1.90
N ASP A 108 -2.79 20.87 -2.15
CA ASP A 108 -1.40 20.55 -1.79
C ASP A 108 -1.21 20.28 -0.29
N ILE A 109 -2.05 20.88 0.56
CA ILE A 109 -2.06 20.63 2.01
C ILE A 109 -2.23 19.15 2.34
N TYR A 110 -2.95 18.39 1.51
CA TYR A 110 -3.18 16.97 1.73
C TYR A 110 -1.94 16.11 1.45
N LYS A 111 -0.91 16.66 0.81
CA LYS A 111 0.40 15.98 0.67
C LYS A 111 1.23 16.00 1.95
N GLN A 112 0.73 16.68 2.99
CA GLN A 112 1.27 16.66 4.34
C GLN A 112 0.28 15.98 5.31
N ALA A 113 -0.87 15.51 4.82
CA ALA A 113 -1.87 14.88 5.67
C ALA A 113 -1.42 13.47 6.05
N GLU A 114 -1.55 13.14 7.33
CA GLU A 114 -1.30 11.78 7.81
C GLU A 114 -2.48 10.83 7.53
N PHE A 115 -3.22 11.01 6.44
CA PHE A 115 -4.34 10.15 6.06
C PHE A 115 -4.65 10.28 4.57
N CYS A 116 -5.44 9.35 4.04
CA CYS A 116 -6.03 9.45 2.70
C CYS A 116 -7.56 9.39 2.77
N SER A 117 -8.21 9.57 1.63
CA SER A 117 -9.67 9.53 1.51
C SER A 117 -10.29 8.17 1.83
N MET A 118 -9.53 7.07 1.76
CA MET A 118 -10.03 5.73 2.06
C MET A 118 -10.49 5.54 3.51
N CYS A 119 -9.73 6.06 4.48
CA CYS A 119 -10.02 5.89 5.91
C CYS A 119 -10.32 7.22 6.61
N GLY A 120 -9.89 8.34 6.03
CA GLY A 120 -10.00 9.65 6.64
C GLY A 120 -9.12 9.85 7.88
N PRO A 121 -9.21 11.03 8.51
CA PRO A 121 -8.27 11.49 9.53
C PRO A 121 -8.40 10.82 10.90
N LYS A 122 -9.44 10.01 11.14
CA LYS A 122 -9.69 9.39 12.45
C LYS A 122 -9.46 7.88 12.48
N HIS A 123 -9.39 7.25 11.31
CA HIS A 123 -9.40 5.80 11.18
C HIS A 123 -8.22 5.29 10.34
N CYS A 124 -7.23 6.12 10.07
CA CYS A 124 -6.03 5.67 9.38
C CYS A 124 -5.18 4.82 10.35
N PRO A 125 -4.98 3.51 10.08
CA PRO A 125 -4.23 2.65 10.99
C PRO A 125 -2.75 3.04 11.08
N MET A 126 -2.21 3.73 10.08
CA MET A 126 -0.82 4.19 10.07
C MET A 126 -0.60 5.44 10.96
N GLN A 127 -1.66 6.17 11.34
CA GLN A 127 -1.57 7.29 12.30
C GLN A 127 -1.35 6.80 13.72
N THR A 128 -1.97 5.67 14.09
CA THR A 128 -1.84 5.08 15.41
C THR A 128 -0.50 4.36 15.50
N LYS A 129 0.57 5.14 15.68
CA LYS A 129 1.91 4.62 15.92
C LYS A 129 1.95 4.08 17.35
N ILE A 130 1.87 2.75 17.48
CA ILE A 130 2.09 2.08 18.77
C ILE A 130 3.59 2.06 19.00
N THR A 131 4.02 2.65 20.11
CA THR A 131 5.42 2.66 20.54
C THR A 131 5.72 1.49 21.48
N ASP A 132 7.00 1.16 21.66
CA ASP A 132 7.42 0.15 22.65
C ASP A 132 7.00 0.54 24.07
N GLU A 133 6.92 1.85 24.34
CA GLU A 133 6.45 2.42 25.62
C GLU A 133 4.95 2.18 25.80
N ASP A 134 4.14 2.36 24.74
CA ASP A 134 2.70 2.04 24.77
C ASP A 134 2.46 0.55 25.02
N LEU A 135 3.32 -0.32 24.46
CA LEU A 135 3.25 -1.77 24.70
C LEU A 135 3.64 -2.13 26.13
N ALA A 136 4.70 -1.53 26.68
CA ALA A 136 5.11 -1.72 28.07
C ALA A 136 4.00 -1.28 29.05
N GLY A 137 3.34 -0.15 28.77
CA GLY A 137 2.18 0.30 29.55
C GLY A 137 1.01 -0.68 29.47
N LEU A 138 0.78 -1.34 28.32
CA LEU A 138 -0.19 -2.41 28.20
C LEU A 138 0.19 -3.65 29.02
N GLU A 139 1.46 -4.04 29.04
CA GLU A 139 1.96 -5.17 29.84
C GLU A 139 1.73 -4.94 31.34
N GLU A 140 1.95 -3.72 31.84
CA GLU A 140 1.66 -3.34 33.23
C GLU A 140 0.17 -3.46 33.55
N VAL A 141 -0.71 -2.97 32.67
CA VAL A 141 -2.17 -3.08 32.84
C VAL A 141 -2.63 -4.54 32.81
N LEU A 142 -2.08 -5.36 31.91
CA LEU A 142 -2.40 -6.78 31.83
C LEU A 142 -1.91 -7.54 33.07
N ALA A 143 -0.73 -7.22 33.59
CA ALA A 143 -0.21 -7.81 34.82
C ALA A 143 -1.09 -7.45 36.04
N ALA A 144 -1.55 -6.20 36.13
CA ALA A 144 -2.46 -5.77 37.19
C ALA A 144 -3.86 -6.44 37.11
N GLN A 145 -4.32 -6.81 35.91
CA GLN A 145 -5.59 -7.53 35.72
C GLN A 145 -5.50 -9.04 36.00
N GLN A 146 -4.28 -9.60 36.07
CA GLN A 146 -4.04 -11.02 36.37
C GLN A 146 -3.95 -11.32 37.87
N ASP A 147 -3.99 -10.31 38.75
CA ASP A 147 -4.07 -10.50 40.20
C ASP A 147 -5.52 -10.88 40.63
N PRO A 148 -5.78 -12.12 41.10
CA PRO A 148 -7.12 -12.56 41.48
C PRO A 148 -7.62 -11.94 42.81
N GLN A 149 -6.82 -11.13 43.52
CA GLN A 149 -7.14 -10.67 44.88
C GLN A 149 -7.08 -9.14 45.09
N GLY A 150 -6.85 -8.31 44.07
CA GLY A 150 -6.78 -6.85 44.19
C GLY A 150 -8.02 -6.11 43.68
N GLU A 151 -8.56 -5.19 44.47
CA GLU A 151 -9.72 -4.34 44.11
C GLU A 151 -9.57 -3.68 42.73
N ARG A 152 -10.65 -3.73 41.92
CA ARG A 152 -10.68 -3.07 40.61
C ARG A 152 -10.38 -1.56 40.77
N PRO A 153 -9.36 -1.00 40.10
CA PRO A 153 -9.16 0.44 40.14
C PRO A 153 -10.35 1.13 39.48
N ALA A 154 -10.92 2.13 40.17
CA ALA A 154 -12.02 2.91 39.66
C ALA A 154 -11.60 3.63 38.36
N ILE A 155 -12.34 3.37 37.28
CA ILE A 155 -12.21 4.13 36.03
C ILE A 155 -12.53 5.60 36.36
N GLN A 156 -11.51 6.45 36.44
CA GLN A 156 -11.71 7.89 36.58
C GLN A 156 -12.37 8.39 35.30
N LYS A 157 -13.63 8.83 35.41
CA LYS A 157 -14.32 9.53 34.34
C LYS A 157 -13.62 10.86 34.09
N ASN A 158 -13.11 11.04 32.87
CA ASN A 158 -12.50 12.29 32.44
C ASN A 158 -13.55 13.43 32.47
N PRO A 159 -13.31 14.58 33.12
CA PRO A 159 -14.32 15.63 33.32
C PRO A 159 -14.53 16.54 32.10
N ALA A 160 -14.32 16.06 30.87
CA ALA A 160 -14.37 16.87 29.66
C ALA A 160 -15.52 16.50 28.70
N GLU A 161 -16.72 16.26 29.23
CA GLU A 161 -17.96 16.37 28.45
C GLU A 161 -18.64 17.70 28.80
N PRO A 162 -18.69 18.69 27.89
CA PRO A 162 -19.57 19.83 28.09
C PRO A 162 -21.02 19.36 27.95
N ALA A 163 -21.82 19.65 28.98
CA ALA A 163 -23.26 19.42 28.96
C ALA A 163 -23.89 20.09 27.74
N ALA A 164 -24.63 19.30 26.95
CA ALA A 164 -25.46 19.79 25.87
C ALA A 164 -26.49 20.80 26.40
N VAL A 165 -26.55 21.97 25.76
CA VAL A 165 -27.71 22.88 25.75
C VAL A 165 -28.31 22.81 24.36
#